data_AF-A0A943KDY7-F1
#
_entry.id   AF-A0A943KDY7-F1
#
_cell.length_a   1.000
_cell.length_b   1.000
_cell.length_c   1.000
_cell.angle_alpha   90.00
_cell.angle_beta   90.00
_cell.angle_gamma   90.00
#
_symmetry.space_group_name_H-M   'P 1'
#
loop_
_entity.id
_entity.type
_entity.pdbx_description
1 polymer ?
#
loop_
_entity_poly.entity_id
_entity_poly.type
_entity_poly.pdbx_seq_one_letter_code
_entity_poly.pdbx_strand_id
1 'polypeptide(L)'
;MKKIISVLMAITLTVLIGTGISRPAQAANSSSTAGTVATASGSLNVRLSASTSGQIVASLPRGSFVTLLSKNGSWWHVEYGDGKYGYAHADYIKSVSGSFAAQVNTGSGNLNVRQGAGTGYAVQSSLPKGKTVVVLSQSGGWSKILYHGVRTGYVSSQYLKSSSTAAAYPAVKLSVVSFKQTDPRWANVKLGSSGQTIAQIGCTTTGLAMMESYRTGTTIYPDAMAKKLSYSAGGALYWPPNYVADTNASGYLSKLYALLKQGKPAFIGAKNASGGQHWVVVTGYQGGDTLAASRFLVNDPGSNTVSNLQQFLNKYPNFYKIMSYK
;
A
#
# COMPACT_ATOMS: atom_id res chain seq x y z
N MET A 1 -66.09 -21.98 31.55
CA MET A 1 -64.93 -22.81 31.95
C MET A 1 -63.71 -22.36 31.13
N LYS A 2 -62.56 -22.14 31.79
CA LYS A 2 -61.17 -21.94 31.27
C LYS A 2 -60.98 -20.72 30.31
N LYS A 3 -60.57 -19.52 30.78
CA LYS A 3 -59.20 -19.05 31.08
C LYS A 3 -58.09 -19.65 30.17
N ILE A 4 -57.55 -18.84 29.25
CA ILE A 4 -56.11 -18.79 28.92
C ILE A 4 -55.69 -17.32 28.72
N ILE A 5 -54.60 -16.98 29.41
CA ILE A 5 -53.85 -15.72 29.47
C ILE A 5 -52.75 -15.76 28.40
N SER A 6 -52.35 -14.61 27.82
CA SER A 6 -50.94 -14.18 27.56
C SER A 6 -50.94 -13.03 26.52
N VAL A 7 -50.81 -11.77 26.95
CA VAL A 7 -49.56 -10.98 27.05
C VAL A 7 -48.89 -10.72 25.70
N LEU A 8 -48.91 -9.46 25.25
CA LEU A 8 -47.76 -8.87 24.55
C LEU A 8 -47.61 -7.40 24.97
N MET A 9 -46.39 -7.08 25.42
CA MET A 9 -45.94 -5.82 25.99
C MET A 9 -46.14 -4.61 25.07
N ALA A 10 -46.67 -3.53 25.63
CA ALA A 10 -46.44 -2.18 25.16
C ALA A 10 -45.01 -1.76 25.54
N ILE A 11 -44.19 -1.37 24.57
CA ILE A 11 -42.93 -0.66 24.81
C ILE A 11 -43.09 0.73 24.21
N THR A 12 -43.49 1.67 25.06
CA THR A 12 -43.28 3.11 24.85
C THR A 12 -41.79 3.40 24.99
N LEU A 13 -41.14 3.76 23.88
CA LEU A 13 -39.76 4.24 23.91
C LEU A 13 -39.74 5.77 23.87
N THR A 14 -39.79 6.39 25.04
CA THR A 14 -39.30 7.75 25.27
C THR A 14 -37.77 7.71 25.17
N VAL A 15 -37.19 8.23 24.08
CA VAL A 15 -35.75 8.52 24.05
C VAL A 15 -35.53 9.97 24.44
N LEU A 16 -34.86 10.11 25.58
CA LEU A 16 -34.32 11.32 26.18
C LEU A 16 -33.58 12.21 25.17
N ILE A 17 -33.81 13.51 25.32
CA ILE A 17 -32.97 14.60 24.85
C ILE A 17 -31.58 14.42 25.49
N GLY A 18 -30.62 13.96 24.69
CA GLY A 18 -29.20 13.92 25.06
C GLY A 18 -28.58 15.31 24.90
N THR A 19 -28.43 16.01 26.01
CA THR A 19 -27.61 17.22 26.16
C THR A 19 -26.19 17.01 25.62
N GLY A 20 -25.64 18.06 25.00
CA GLY A 20 -24.42 18.06 24.21
C GLY A 20 -23.23 17.32 24.82
N ILE A 21 -22.70 16.39 24.04
CA ILE A 21 -21.29 16.03 24.09
C ILE A 21 -20.63 16.83 22.97
N SER A 22 -19.99 17.94 23.33
CA SER A 22 -19.01 18.60 22.48
C SER A 22 -17.92 17.58 22.15
N ARG A 23 -18.04 16.88 21.02
CA ARG A 23 -16.93 16.08 20.51
C ARG A 23 -15.79 17.07 20.26
N PRO A 24 -14.61 16.91 20.88
CA PRO A 24 -13.48 17.73 20.53
C PRO A 24 -13.28 17.59 19.02
N ALA A 25 -13.14 18.77 18.44
CA ALA A 25 -13.04 19.01 17.02
C ALA A 25 -11.81 18.20 16.51
N GLN A 26 -12.05 17.19 15.65
CA GLN A 26 -11.03 16.17 15.36
C GLN A 26 -9.92 16.73 14.45
N ALA A 27 -8.75 17.05 15.02
CA ALA A 27 -7.54 17.42 14.29
C ALA A 27 -7.17 16.40 13.20
N ALA A 28 -6.29 16.82 12.28
CA ALA A 28 -5.65 15.92 11.31
C ALA A 28 -5.22 14.61 12.00
N ASN A 29 -5.63 13.50 11.40
CA ASN A 29 -5.39 12.14 11.87
C ASN A 29 -4.41 11.42 10.95
N SER A 30 -4.02 10.20 11.32
CA SER A 30 -3.10 9.35 10.56
C SER A 30 -3.50 9.10 9.11
N SER A 31 -4.80 9.11 8.78
CA SER A 31 -5.30 8.93 7.41
C SER A 31 -5.47 10.23 6.64
N SER A 32 -5.15 11.38 7.24
CA SER A 32 -5.42 12.68 6.63
C SER A 32 -4.54 12.94 5.42
N THR A 33 -5.14 13.53 4.39
CA THR A 33 -4.47 13.97 3.16
C THR A 33 -4.85 15.41 2.85
N ALA A 34 -4.24 16.02 1.84
CA ALA A 34 -4.56 17.38 1.43
C ALA A 34 -5.49 17.36 0.21
N GLY A 35 -6.39 18.34 0.15
CA GLY A 35 -7.19 18.65 -1.02
C GLY A 35 -7.08 20.13 -1.37
N THR A 36 -7.38 20.46 -2.62
CA THR A 36 -7.58 21.83 -3.08
C THR A 36 -8.97 22.01 -3.66
N VAL A 37 -9.59 23.15 -3.39
CA VAL A 37 -10.89 23.51 -3.97
C VAL A 37 -10.74 23.71 -5.47
N ALA A 38 -11.49 22.94 -6.26
CA ALA A 38 -11.37 22.86 -7.71
C ALA A 38 -12.70 23.19 -8.43
N THR A 39 -13.42 24.20 -7.95
CA THR A 39 -14.63 24.72 -8.63
C THR A 39 -14.27 25.40 -9.96
N ALA A 40 -15.23 25.45 -10.90
CA ALA A 40 -15.05 26.18 -12.17
C ALA A 40 -14.89 27.69 -11.95
N SER A 41 -15.65 28.27 -11.01
CA SER A 41 -15.53 29.65 -10.54
C SER A 41 -16.03 29.75 -9.08
N GLY A 42 -15.78 30.89 -8.43
CA GLY A 42 -16.31 31.17 -7.09
C GLY A 42 -15.73 30.31 -5.96
N SER A 43 -16.60 29.88 -5.05
CA SER A 43 -16.24 29.22 -3.79
C SER A 43 -17.01 27.91 -3.59
N LEU A 44 -16.43 26.99 -2.83
CA LEU A 44 -17.06 25.76 -2.37
C LEU A 44 -17.64 25.95 -0.97
N ASN A 45 -18.92 25.63 -0.81
CA ASN A 45 -19.57 25.64 0.50
C ASN A 45 -19.14 24.43 1.33
N VAL A 46 -18.75 24.69 2.57
CA VAL A 46 -18.59 23.68 3.62
C VAL A 46 -19.87 23.68 4.45
N ARG A 47 -20.42 22.49 4.71
CA ARG A 47 -21.70 22.30 5.38
C ARG A 47 -21.54 21.57 6.69
N LEU A 48 -22.48 21.78 7.62
CA LEU A 48 -22.45 21.13 8.94
C LEU A 48 -22.70 19.61 8.86
N SER A 49 -23.41 19.15 7.83
CA SER A 49 -23.69 17.73 7.56
C SER A 49 -23.38 17.37 6.11
N ALA A 50 -23.18 16.07 5.84
CA ALA A 50 -22.93 15.50 4.52
C ALA A 50 -24.20 15.49 3.65
N SER A 51 -24.80 16.66 3.43
CA SER A 51 -26.04 16.84 2.67
C SER A 51 -26.08 18.21 1.99
N THR A 52 -26.71 18.30 0.82
CA THR A 52 -26.96 19.58 0.13
C THR A 52 -27.94 20.48 0.87
N SER A 53 -28.77 19.92 1.75
CA SER A 53 -29.64 20.65 2.67
C SER A 53 -28.96 21.05 3.99
N GLY A 54 -27.73 20.59 4.24
CA GLY A 54 -26.99 20.93 5.45
C GLY A 54 -26.66 22.41 5.53
N GLN A 55 -26.72 23.00 6.73
CA GLN A 55 -26.37 24.40 6.97
C GLN A 55 -24.96 24.70 6.46
N ILE A 56 -24.79 25.81 5.72
CA ILE A 56 -23.47 26.28 5.29
C ILE A 56 -22.76 26.90 6.47
N VAL A 57 -21.55 26.42 6.77
CA VAL A 57 -20.71 26.88 7.90
C VAL A 57 -19.45 27.62 7.45
N ALA A 58 -19.06 27.47 6.18
CA ALA A 58 -18.02 28.28 5.54
C ALA A 58 -18.15 28.26 4.01
N SER A 59 -17.48 29.19 3.35
CA SER A 59 -17.30 29.21 1.90
C SER A 59 -15.81 29.34 1.57
N LEU A 60 -15.26 28.38 0.82
CA LEU A 60 -13.84 28.27 0.52
C LEU A 60 -13.56 28.68 -0.93
N PRO A 61 -12.80 29.74 -1.18
CA PRO A 61 -12.46 30.16 -2.54
C PRO A 61 -11.75 29.06 -3.34
N ARG A 62 -11.94 29.05 -4.67
CA ARG A 62 -11.15 28.21 -5.59
C ARG A 62 -9.65 28.30 -5.28
N GLY A 63 -8.98 27.15 -5.27
CA GLY A 63 -7.55 27.03 -4.99
C GLY A 63 -7.20 26.94 -3.51
N SER A 64 -8.16 27.16 -2.60
CA SER A 64 -7.93 27.02 -1.15
C SER A 64 -7.55 25.57 -0.80
N PHE A 65 -6.57 25.40 0.08
CA PHE A 65 -6.25 24.08 0.66
C PHE A 65 -7.26 23.71 1.75
N VAL A 66 -7.46 22.40 1.91
CA VAL A 66 -8.19 21.79 3.03
C VAL A 66 -7.52 20.49 3.46
N THR A 67 -7.56 20.18 4.76
CA THR A 67 -7.21 18.84 5.24
C THR A 67 -8.41 17.93 5.04
N LEU A 68 -8.21 16.81 4.34
CA LEU A 68 -9.20 15.77 4.12
C LEU A 68 -9.07 14.72 5.24
N LEU A 69 -10.11 14.57 6.06
CA LEU A 69 -10.09 13.70 7.25
C LEU A 69 -10.67 12.32 6.96
N SER A 70 -11.78 12.27 6.22
CA SER A 70 -12.44 11.04 5.79
C SER A 70 -13.42 11.32 4.64
N LYS A 71 -13.72 10.29 3.85
CA LYS A 71 -14.71 10.37 2.76
C LYS A 71 -15.89 9.46 3.06
N ASN A 72 -17.10 9.97 2.92
CA ASN A 72 -18.34 9.19 2.96
C ASN A 72 -19.19 9.53 1.74
N GLY A 73 -19.30 8.58 0.81
CA GLY A 73 -19.95 8.79 -0.48
C GLY A 73 -19.37 10.00 -1.22
N SER A 74 -20.24 10.94 -1.58
CA SER A 74 -19.88 12.17 -2.29
C SER A 74 -19.42 13.32 -1.37
N TRP A 75 -19.13 13.07 -0.08
CA TRP A 75 -18.74 14.10 0.88
C TRP A 75 -17.40 13.79 1.53
N TRP A 76 -16.52 14.79 1.52
CA TRP A 76 -15.36 14.82 2.39
C TRP A 76 -15.73 15.47 3.72
N HIS A 77 -15.39 14.82 4.82
CA HIS A 77 -15.22 15.51 6.09
C HIS A 77 -13.86 16.20 6.08
N VAL A 78 -13.85 17.51 6.29
CA VAL A 78 -12.67 18.36 6.13
C VAL A 78 -12.41 19.22 7.36
N GLU A 79 -11.15 19.53 7.60
CA GLU A 79 -10.74 20.66 8.43
C GLU A 79 -10.54 21.87 7.51
N TYR A 80 -11.38 22.89 7.67
CA TYR A 80 -11.38 24.09 6.82
C TYR A 80 -10.81 25.33 7.53
N GLY A 81 -10.24 25.15 8.71
CA GLY A 81 -9.55 26.15 9.51
C GLY A 81 -9.12 25.52 10.83
N ASP A 82 -8.34 26.22 11.64
CA ASP A 82 -7.82 25.68 12.89
C ASP A 82 -8.96 25.23 13.82
N GLY A 83 -9.10 23.92 14.04
CA GLY A 83 -10.19 23.37 14.85
C GLY A 83 -11.59 23.54 14.25
N LYS A 84 -11.72 23.89 12.95
CA LYS A 84 -13.00 24.08 12.27
C LYS A 84 -13.26 22.97 11.25
N TYR A 85 -14.40 22.29 11.39
CA TYR A 85 -14.72 21.07 10.64
C TYR A 85 -16.09 21.12 10.01
N GLY A 86 -16.21 20.47 8.86
CA GLY A 86 -17.49 20.32 8.16
C GLY A 86 -17.36 19.40 6.95
N TYR A 87 -18.36 19.44 6.10
CA TYR A 87 -18.49 18.56 4.94
C TYR A 87 -18.45 19.36 3.65
N ALA A 88 -17.60 18.95 2.73
CA ALA A 88 -17.46 19.53 1.41
C ALA A 88 -17.69 18.48 0.34
N HIS A 89 -18.40 18.84 -0.73
CA HIS A 89 -18.74 17.88 -1.78
C HIS A 89 -17.49 17.48 -2.57
N ALA A 90 -17.32 16.17 -2.80
CA ALA A 90 -16.09 15.59 -3.29
C ALA A 90 -15.74 16.00 -4.72
N ASP A 91 -16.74 16.25 -5.56
CA ASP A 91 -16.53 16.66 -6.96
C ASP A 91 -15.80 18.01 -7.09
N TYR A 92 -15.84 18.84 -6.06
CA TYR A 92 -15.19 20.14 -6.03
C TYR A 92 -13.87 20.15 -5.26
N ILE A 93 -13.37 18.98 -4.87
CA ILE A 93 -12.09 18.82 -4.19
C ILE A 93 -11.18 17.96 -5.04
N LYS A 94 -10.03 18.53 -5.43
CA LYS A 94 -8.93 17.78 -6.03
C LYS A 94 -7.95 17.35 -4.96
N SER A 95 -7.80 16.05 -4.73
CA SER A 95 -6.79 15.52 -3.81
C SER A 95 -5.37 15.85 -4.30
N VAL A 96 -4.50 16.24 -3.37
CA VAL A 96 -3.09 16.51 -3.64
C VAL A 96 -2.34 15.19 -3.64
N SER A 97 -1.92 14.76 -4.82
CA SER A 97 -1.19 13.50 -5.01
C SER A 97 0.09 13.46 -4.19
N GLY A 98 0.34 12.35 -3.51
CA GLY A 98 1.53 12.16 -2.68
C GLY A 98 1.51 12.89 -1.34
N SER A 99 0.40 13.56 -0.98
CA SER A 99 0.26 14.14 0.35
C SER A 99 -0.05 13.08 1.41
N PHE A 100 0.48 13.25 2.62
CA PHE A 100 0.32 12.28 3.71
C PHE A 100 0.39 12.93 5.08
N ALA A 101 -0.25 12.32 6.09
CA ALA A 101 -0.18 12.81 7.47
C ALA A 101 1.18 12.49 8.11
N ALA A 102 1.74 13.45 8.85
CA ALA A 102 2.93 13.29 9.67
C ALA A 102 2.75 13.96 11.03
N GLN A 103 3.39 13.42 12.05
CA GLN A 103 3.42 13.97 13.39
C GLN A 103 4.72 14.73 13.61
N VAL A 104 4.64 15.87 14.28
CA VAL A 104 5.81 16.58 14.78
C VAL A 104 6.49 15.74 15.86
N ASN A 105 7.75 15.38 15.63
CA ASN A 105 8.56 14.54 16.50
C ASN A 105 9.87 15.24 16.86
N THR A 106 9.79 16.27 17.71
CA THR A 106 10.96 16.95 18.27
C THR A 106 11.45 16.25 19.55
N GLY A 107 12.73 16.39 19.88
CA GLY A 107 13.27 15.94 21.17
C GLY A 107 12.70 16.75 22.33
N SER A 108 12.71 18.08 22.18
CA SER A 108 12.10 19.07 23.06
C SER A 108 11.66 20.30 22.25
N GLY A 109 10.79 21.14 22.82
CA GLY A 109 10.33 22.39 22.20
C GLY A 109 9.41 22.21 20.99
N ASN A 110 9.06 23.35 20.36
CA ASN A 110 8.19 23.41 19.19
C ASN A 110 8.99 23.39 17.89
N LEU A 111 8.39 22.83 16.84
CA LEU A 111 8.92 22.88 15.48
C LEU A 111 8.53 24.20 14.80
N ASN A 112 9.53 24.98 14.39
CA ASN A 112 9.31 26.22 13.66
C ASN A 112 8.81 25.97 12.24
N VAL A 113 7.69 26.61 11.89
CA VAL A 113 7.15 26.67 10.53
C VAL A 113 7.63 27.96 9.88
N ARG A 114 8.31 27.85 8.75
CA ARG A 114 8.95 28.95 8.03
C ARG A 114 8.22 29.28 6.73
N GLN A 115 8.50 30.47 6.20
CA GLN A 115 7.96 30.91 4.90
C GLN A 115 8.61 30.18 3.71
N GLY A 116 9.82 29.66 3.87
CA GLY A 116 10.55 28.93 2.82
C GLY A 116 11.40 27.78 3.37
N ALA A 117 11.93 26.98 2.46
CA ALA A 117 12.78 25.82 2.76
C ALA A 117 14.21 26.28 3.10
N GLY A 118 14.46 26.59 4.37
CA GLY A 118 15.76 27.04 4.86
C GLY A 118 15.67 27.70 6.23
N THR A 119 16.77 27.70 6.98
CA THR A 119 16.84 28.34 8.32
C THR A 119 16.89 29.86 8.24
N GLY A 120 17.27 30.43 7.09
CA GLY A 120 17.27 31.88 6.85
C GLY A 120 15.89 32.49 6.58
N TYR A 121 14.86 31.67 6.31
CA TYR A 121 13.50 32.18 6.12
C TYR A 121 12.82 32.50 7.44
N ALA A 122 12.01 33.56 7.45
CA ALA A 122 11.25 34.00 8.62
C ALA A 122 10.35 32.87 9.16
N VAL A 123 10.28 32.78 10.49
CA VAL A 123 9.36 31.89 11.20
C VAL A 123 7.98 32.55 11.21
N GLN A 124 6.96 31.81 10.76
CA GLN A 124 5.57 32.29 10.68
C GLN A 124 4.62 31.57 11.65
N SER A 125 5.03 30.43 12.21
CA SER A 125 4.29 29.70 13.23
C SER A 125 5.23 28.73 13.95
N SER A 126 4.77 28.14 15.04
CA SER A 126 5.42 26.97 15.65
C SER A 126 4.40 25.87 15.91
N LEU A 127 4.84 24.62 15.89
CA LEU A 127 3.99 23.44 16.10
C LEU A 127 4.52 22.63 17.28
N PRO A 128 3.70 22.29 18.28
CA PRO A 128 4.15 21.47 19.40
C PRO A 128 4.41 20.02 18.96
N LYS A 129 5.27 19.32 19.71
CA LYS A 129 5.45 17.87 19.59
C LYS A 129 4.10 17.15 19.63
N GLY A 130 3.93 16.13 18.79
CA GLY A 130 2.70 15.36 18.71
C GLY A 130 1.63 15.98 17.80
N LYS A 131 1.77 17.24 17.37
CA LYS A 131 0.84 17.85 16.43
C LYS A 131 0.91 17.13 15.08
N THR A 132 -0.24 16.73 14.55
CA THR A 132 -0.34 16.18 13.20
C THR A 132 -0.47 17.30 12.17
N VAL A 133 0.23 17.12 11.06
CA VAL A 133 0.17 17.97 9.86
C VAL A 133 0.02 17.08 8.64
N VAL A 134 -0.32 17.65 7.48
CA VAL A 134 -0.24 16.95 6.20
C VAL A 134 0.96 17.46 5.43
N VAL A 135 1.89 16.57 5.07
CA VAL A 135 3.01 16.87 4.18
C VAL A 135 2.49 16.96 2.75
N LEU A 136 2.75 18.08 2.09
CA LEU A 136 2.38 18.34 0.70
C LEU A 136 3.49 17.95 -0.28
N SER A 137 4.74 18.16 0.10
CA SER A 137 5.93 17.80 -0.67
C SER A 137 7.18 17.81 0.20
N GLN A 138 8.24 17.15 -0.25
CA GLN A 138 9.54 17.10 0.42
C GLN A 138 10.67 17.32 -0.58
N SER A 139 11.67 18.13 -0.23
CA SER A 139 12.88 18.34 -1.01
C SER A 139 13.98 18.95 -0.16
N GLY A 140 15.24 18.55 -0.38
CA GLY A 140 16.42 19.15 0.27
C GLY A 140 16.38 19.13 1.80
N GLY A 141 15.76 18.11 2.42
CA GLY A 141 15.62 18.03 3.88
C GLY A 141 14.51 18.90 4.48
N TRP A 142 13.70 19.55 3.65
CA TRP A 142 12.54 20.36 4.04
C TRP A 142 11.23 19.75 3.54
N SER A 143 10.18 19.91 4.34
CA SER A 143 8.82 19.50 4.01
C SER A 143 7.93 20.73 3.90
N LYS A 144 7.22 20.88 2.79
CA LYS A 144 6.08 21.81 2.70
C LYS A 144 4.89 21.11 3.34
N ILE A 145 4.26 21.75 4.31
CA ILE A 145 3.16 21.18 5.09
C ILE A 145 1.89 22.02 4.96
N LEU A 146 0.75 21.37 5.13
CA LEU A 146 -0.55 21.94 5.43
C LEU A 146 -0.82 21.74 6.93
N TYR A 147 -1.12 22.82 7.63
CA TYR A 147 -1.40 22.84 9.06
C TYR A 147 -2.62 23.73 9.36
N HIS A 148 -3.29 23.46 10.48
CA HIS A 148 -4.47 24.21 10.93
C HIS A 148 -5.56 24.26 9.84
N GLY A 149 -5.81 23.12 9.18
CA GLY A 149 -6.78 22.96 8.10
C GLY A 149 -6.38 23.55 6.74
N VAL A 150 -5.78 24.74 6.71
CA VAL A 150 -5.69 25.56 5.48
C VAL A 150 -4.35 26.24 5.25
N ARG A 151 -3.51 26.38 6.29
CA ARG A 151 -2.26 27.16 6.21
C ARG A 151 -1.13 26.31 5.66
N THR A 152 -0.27 26.90 4.83
CA THR A 152 0.93 26.22 4.35
C THR A 152 2.21 26.83 4.89
N GLY A 153 3.25 26.02 5.03
CA GLY A 153 4.58 26.48 5.43
C GLY A 153 5.63 25.40 5.28
N TYR A 154 6.87 25.70 5.67
CA TYR A 154 7.99 24.79 5.53
C TYR A 154 8.56 24.43 6.90
N VAL A 155 8.84 23.14 7.11
CA VAL A 155 9.50 22.62 8.31
C VAL A 155 10.64 21.70 7.92
N SER A 156 11.60 21.49 8.82
CA SER A 156 12.66 20.51 8.58
C SER A 156 12.09 19.09 8.65
N SER A 157 12.32 18.29 7.62
CA SER A 157 11.77 16.93 7.48
C SER A 157 12.22 15.98 8.59
N GLN A 158 13.39 16.22 9.18
CA GLN A 158 13.94 15.38 10.27
C GLN A 158 13.05 15.38 11.52
N TYR A 159 12.21 16.40 11.70
CA TYR A 159 11.30 16.53 12.84
C TYR A 159 9.87 16.09 12.51
N LEU A 160 9.67 15.42 11.38
CA LEU A 160 8.41 14.82 11.00
C LEU A 160 8.53 13.30 11.02
N LYS A 161 7.57 12.65 11.67
CA LYS A 161 7.39 11.20 11.65
C LYS A 161 6.08 10.89 10.94
N SER A 162 6.14 10.20 9.80
CA SER A 162 4.95 9.81 9.05
C SER A 162 3.94 9.12 9.98
N SER A 163 2.73 9.67 10.01
CA SER A 163 1.58 9.12 10.73
C SER A 163 0.72 8.28 9.80
N SER A 164 0.93 8.36 8.48
CA SER A 164 0.22 7.57 7.50
C SER A 164 0.65 6.11 7.50
N THR A 165 -0.30 5.26 7.89
CA THR A 165 -0.38 3.85 7.49
C THR A 165 -0.70 3.66 6.01
N ALA A 166 -0.96 4.73 5.24
CA ALA A 166 -1.10 4.67 3.79
C ALA A 166 0.26 4.89 3.12
N ALA A 167 1.07 3.84 3.09
CA ALA A 167 2.28 3.79 2.27
C ALA A 167 1.96 4.13 0.80
N ALA A 168 2.84 4.86 0.11
CA ALA A 168 2.69 5.15 -1.32
C ALA A 168 2.52 3.87 -2.16
N TYR A 169 3.11 2.78 -1.68
CA TYR A 169 2.89 1.42 -2.11
C TYR A 169 2.23 0.66 -0.96
N PRO A 170 0.91 0.50 -0.93
CA PRO A 170 0.24 -0.33 0.08
C PRO A 170 0.77 -1.77 0.10
N ALA A 171 0.63 -2.43 1.25
CA ALA A 171 0.99 -3.82 1.37
C ALA A 171 0.08 -4.70 0.49
N VAL A 172 0.66 -5.71 -0.17
CA VAL A 172 -0.05 -6.72 -0.94
C VAL A 172 0.50 -8.08 -0.53
N LYS A 173 -0.36 -9.06 -0.21
CA LYS A 173 0.08 -10.42 0.11
C LYS A 173 -0.86 -11.42 -0.56
N LEU A 174 -0.29 -12.29 -1.38
CA LEU A 174 -1.01 -13.36 -2.06
C LEU A 174 -0.76 -14.67 -1.31
N SER A 175 -1.81 -15.46 -1.10
CA SER A 175 -1.75 -16.76 -0.41
C SER A 175 -1.20 -17.86 -1.33
N VAL A 176 0.05 -17.71 -1.76
CA VAL A 176 0.74 -18.67 -2.60
C VAL A 176 1.40 -19.74 -1.73
N VAL A 177 1.10 -21.01 -2.01
CA VAL A 177 1.75 -22.15 -1.34
C VAL A 177 3.27 -22.11 -1.55
N SER A 178 4.04 -22.49 -0.53
CA SER A 178 5.50 -22.56 -0.60
C SER A 178 5.96 -24.01 -0.64
N PHE A 179 6.45 -24.46 -1.79
CA PHE A 179 7.12 -25.76 -1.94
C PHE A 179 8.64 -25.63 -1.92
N LYS A 180 9.33 -26.70 -1.52
CA LYS A 180 10.79 -26.79 -1.59
C LYS A 180 11.18 -27.86 -2.60
N GLN A 181 12.13 -27.55 -3.47
CA GLN A 181 12.56 -28.49 -4.51
C GLN A 181 13.24 -29.73 -3.91
N THR A 182 13.75 -29.61 -2.68
CA THR A 182 14.42 -30.68 -1.93
C THR A 182 13.48 -31.49 -1.02
N ASP A 183 12.16 -31.25 -1.07
CA ASP A 183 11.21 -32.05 -0.30
C ASP A 183 11.26 -33.52 -0.74
N PRO A 184 11.41 -34.49 0.19
CA PRO A 184 11.60 -35.90 -0.14
C PRO A 184 10.50 -36.51 -1.02
N ARG A 185 9.28 -35.97 -0.97
CA ARG A 185 8.14 -36.48 -1.77
C ARG A 185 8.36 -36.39 -3.27
N TRP A 186 9.18 -35.45 -3.73
CA TRP A 186 9.42 -35.22 -5.16
C TRP A 186 10.88 -34.91 -5.52
N ALA A 187 11.77 -34.81 -4.53
CA ALA A 187 13.19 -34.51 -4.70
C ALA A 187 13.85 -35.34 -5.82
N ASN A 188 13.51 -36.64 -5.90
CA ASN A 188 14.11 -37.60 -6.82
C ASN A 188 13.42 -37.71 -8.20
N VAL A 189 12.37 -36.92 -8.45
CA VAL A 189 11.68 -36.94 -9.75
C VAL A 189 12.59 -36.32 -10.81
N LYS A 190 12.81 -37.04 -11.92
CA LYS A 190 13.64 -36.58 -13.04
C LYS A 190 12.91 -35.52 -13.88
N LEU A 191 13.67 -34.55 -14.38
CA LEU A 191 13.16 -33.51 -15.27
C LEU A 191 13.42 -33.90 -16.73
N GLY A 192 12.38 -34.43 -17.39
CA GLY A 192 12.48 -34.95 -18.75
C GLY A 192 13.54 -36.04 -18.87
N SER A 193 14.32 -36.01 -19.97
CA SER A 193 15.41 -36.96 -20.24
C SER A 193 16.78 -36.49 -19.72
N SER A 194 16.85 -35.39 -18.96
CA SER A 194 18.11 -34.76 -18.58
C SER A 194 18.98 -35.55 -17.60
N GLY A 195 18.43 -36.59 -16.99
CA GLY A 195 19.06 -37.32 -15.89
C GLY A 195 19.10 -36.55 -14.56
N GLN A 196 18.79 -35.25 -14.57
CA GLN A 196 18.74 -34.41 -13.38
C GLN A 196 17.37 -34.47 -12.69
N THR A 197 17.36 -34.24 -11.39
CA THR A 197 16.16 -34.31 -10.55
C THR A 197 15.62 -32.94 -10.15
N ILE A 198 14.40 -32.90 -9.61
CA ILE A 198 13.81 -31.67 -9.04
C ILE A 198 14.72 -31.08 -7.96
N ALA A 199 15.32 -31.91 -7.09
CA ALA A 199 16.21 -31.41 -6.05
C ALA A 199 17.45 -30.70 -6.61
N GLN A 200 17.99 -31.20 -7.72
CA GLN A 200 19.22 -30.68 -8.32
C GLN A 200 19.01 -29.37 -9.09
N ILE A 201 17.96 -29.29 -9.92
CA ILE A 201 17.77 -28.15 -10.85
C ILE A 201 16.30 -27.69 -10.98
N GLY A 202 15.41 -28.12 -10.09
CA GLY A 202 13.96 -27.97 -10.24
C GLY A 202 13.35 -26.68 -9.70
N CYS A 203 14.10 -25.58 -9.57
CA CYS A 203 13.58 -24.33 -9.02
C CYS A 203 12.41 -23.77 -9.85
N THR A 204 12.50 -23.81 -11.18
CA THR A 204 11.42 -23.37 -12.09
C THR A 204 10.21 -24.30 -12.03
N THR A 205 10.41 -25.63 -12.07
CA THR A 205 9.33 -26.63 -11.93
C THR A 205 8.57 -26.46 -10.62
N THR A 206 9.31 -26.32 -9.51
CA THR A 206 8.74 -26.16 -8.18
C THR A 206 8.01 -24.83 -8.04
N GLY A 207 8.58 -23.74 -8.57
CA GLY A 207 7.90 -22.45 -8.60
C GLY A 207 6.64 -22.45 -9.47
N LEU A 208 6.63 -23.22 -10.58
CA LEU A 208 5.47 -23.30 -11.48
C LEU A 208 4.34 -24.05 -10.78
N ALA A 209 4.67 -25.09 -10.03
CA ALA A 209 3.72 -25.78 -9.16
C ALA A 209 3.05 -24.79 -8.18
N MET A 210 3.81 -23.87 -7.57
CA MET A 210 3.24 -22.83 -6.71
C MET A 210 2.35 -21.84 -7.47
N MET A 211 2.82 -21.33 -8.61
CA MET A 211 2.09 -20.33 -9.40
C MET A 211 0.78 -20.89 -9.98
N GLU A 212 0.83 -22.10 -10.54
CA GLU A 212 -0.36 -22.75 -11.11
C GLU A 212 -1.31 -23.22 -10.01
N SER A 213 -0.80 -23.60 -8.83
CA SER A 213 -1.66 -23.88 -7.69
C SER A 213 -2.49 -22.66 -7.30
N TYR A 214 -1.85 -21.50 -7.24
CA TYR A 214 -2.52 -20.24 -6.95
C TYR A 214 -3.51 -19.86 -8.07
N ARG A 215 -3.10 -19.95 -9.33
CA ARG A 215 -3.91 -19.56 -10.49
C ARG A 215 -5.18 -20.40 -10.65
N THR A 216 -5.09 -21.70 -10.36
CA THR A 216 -6.20 -22.65 -10.53
C THR A 216 -7.01 -22.87 -9.25
N GLY A 217 -6.54 -22.38 -8.11
CA GLY A 217 -7.14 -22.65 -6.79
C GLY A 217 -7.00 -24.11 -6.34
N THR A 218 -6.24 -24.94 -7.06
CA THR A 218 -6.05 -26.37 -6.77
C THR A 218 -4.58 -26.63 -6.47
N THR A 219 -4.27 -27.38 -5.41
CA THR A 219 -2.88 -27.71 -5.09
C THR A 219 -2.29 -28.66 -6.14
N ILE A 220 -1.23 -28.22 -6.82
CA ILE A 220 -0.46 -29.02 -7.79
C ILE A 220 0.94 -29.18 -7.21
N TYR A 221 1.32 -30.42 -6.87
CA TYR A 221 2.65 -30.71 -6.33
C TYR A 221 3.73 -30.69 -7.42
N PRO A 222 5.01 -30.44 -7.07
CA PRO A 222 6.11 -30.35 -8.04
C PRO A 222 6.30 -31.59 -8.93
N ASP A 223 6.07 -32.80 -8.43
CA ASP A 223 6.11 -34.04 -9.21
C ASP A 223 4.99 -34.10 -10.26
N ALA A 224 3.77 -33.72 -9.89
CA ALA A 224 2.64 -33.65 -10.80
C ALA A 224 2.83 -32.53 -11.84
N MET A 225 3.44 -31.41 -11.44
CA MET A 225 3.80 -30.33 -12.35
C MET A 225 4.88 -30.79 -13.34
N ALA A 226 5.92 -31.49 -12.88
CA ALA A 226 6.99 -31.99 -13.74
C ALA A 226 6.47 -32.83 -14.92
N LYS A 227 5.42 -33.63 -14.69
CA LYS A 227 4.76 -34.44 -15.73
C LYS A 227 4.03 -33.63 -16.81
N LYS A 228 3.67 -32.38 -16.51
CA LYS A 228 2.94 -31.47 -17.43
C LYS A 228 3.86 -30.55 -18.22
N LEU A 229 5.14 -30.51 -17.85
CA LEU A 229 6.13 -29.59 -18.42
C LEU A 229 7.04 -30.31 -19.41
N SER A 230 7.68 -29.52 -20.26
CA SER A 230 8.68 -30.01 -21.22
C SER A 230 10.04 -29.42 -20.90
N TYR A 231 11.09 -30.21 -21.12
CA TYR A 231 12.46 -29.87 -20.75
C TYR A 231 13.41 -30.12 -21.92
N SER A 232 14.47 -29.31 -22.02
CA SER A 232 15.59 -29.60 -22.91
C SER A 232 16.37 -30.83 -22.42
N ALA A 233 17.29 -31.33 -23.25
CA ALA A 233 18.21 -32.39 -22.84
C ALA A 233 19.06 -32.02 -21.61
N GLY A 234 19.32 -30.73 -21.38
CA GLY A 234 20.01 -30.23 -20.19
C GLY A 234 19.10 -29.96 -18.99
N GLY A 235 17.80 -30.26 -19.09
CA GLY A 235 16.82 -30.05 -18.02
C GLY A 235 16.29 -28.62 -17.92
N ALA A 236 16.62 -27.75 -18.88
CA ALA A 236 16.06 -26.40 -18.92
C ALA A 236 14.58 -26.46 -19.32
N LEU A 237 13.73 -25.77 -18.56
CA LEU A 237 12.31 -25.72 -18.80
C LEU A 237 11.96 -24.97 -20.10
N TYR A 238 11.12 -25.57 -20.95
CA TYR A 238 10.37 -24.83 -21.96
C TYR A 238 9.14 -24.20 -21.32
N TRP A 239 9.09 -22.87 -21.32
CA TRP A 239 8.00 -22.14 -20.65
C TRP A 239 6.64 -22.46 -21.27
N PRO A 240 5.60 -22.71 -20.45
CA PRO A 240 4.26 -22.92 -20.96
C PRO A 240 3.76 -21.72 -21.80
N PRO A 241 2.98 -21.92 -22.88
CA PRO A 241 2.55 -20.85 -23.80
C PRO A 241 1.72 -19.72 -23.16
N ASN A 242 1.11 -19.98 -22.00
CA ASN A 242 0.36 -19.01 -21.22
C ASN A 242 1.26 -18.08 -20.37
N TYR A 243 2.57 -18.29 -20.37
CA TYR A 243 3.54 -17.40 -19.72
C TYR A 243 4.19 -16.44 -20.69
N VAL A 244 4.47 -15.24 -20.22
CA VAL A 244 5.16 -14.17 -20.95
C VAL A 244 6.39 -13.71 -20.18
N ALA A 245 7.43 -13.38 -20.93
CA ALA A 245 8.70 -12.91 -20.42
C ALA A 245 8.78 -11.39 -20.45
N ASP A 246 9.32 -10.80 -19.39
CA ASP A 246 9.78 -9.41 -19.38
C ASP A 246 11.27 -9.36 -19.03
N THR A 247 12.09 -8.98 -20.01
CA THR A 247 13.55 -8.92 -19.92
C THR A 247 14.08 -7.54 -19.58
N ASN A 248 13.22 -6.54 -19.37
CA ASN A 248 13.68 -5.17 -19.12
C ASN A 248 14.03 -5.01 -17.63
N ALA A 249 15.34 -4.90 -17.38
CA ALA A 249 15.93 -4.70 -16.06
C ALA A 249 15.60 -3.32 -15.45
N SER A 250 15.27 -2.32 -16.25
CA SER A 250 14.86 -1.01 -15.74
C SER A 250 13.42 -1.07 -15.23
N GLY A 251 13.23 -0.78 -13.94
CA GLY A 251 11.90 -0.70 -13.33
C GLY A 251 11.24 -2.06 -13.05
N TYR A 252 11.99 -3.17 -13.00
CA TYR A 252 11.43 -4.50 -12.73
C TYR A 252 10.66 -4.58 -11.40
N LEU A 253 11.07 -3.81 -10.37
CA LEU A 253 10.34 -3.72 -9.11
C LEU A 253 8.93 -3.12 -9.30
N SER A 254 8.79 -2.07 -10.11
CA SER A 254 7.48 -1.48 -10.44
C SER A 254 6.58 -2.48 -11.16
N LYS A 255 7.16 -3.31 -12.02
CA LYS A 255 6.43 -4.36 -12.74
C LYS A 255 5.97 -5.48 -11.83
N LEU A 256 6.86 -5.98 -10.95
CA LEU A 256 6.49 -6.96 -9.93
C LEU A 256 5.36 -6.44 -9.05
N TYR A 257 5.44 -5.18 -8.60
CA TYR A 257 4.38 -4.58 -7.80
C TYR A 257 3.06 -4.44 -8.57
N ALA A 258 3.11 -4.06 -9.85
CA ALA A 258 1.93 -3.97 -10.70
C ALA A 258 1.23 -5.33 -10.87
N LEU A 259 2.01 -6.41 -11.06
CA LEU A 259 1.48 -7.79 -11.12
C LEU A 259 0.81 -8.19 -9.80
N LEU A 260 1.47 -7.92 -8.66
CA LEU A 260 0.90 -8.21 -7.34
C LEU A 260 -0.44 -7.48 -7.12
N LYS A 261 -0.54 -6.21 -7.52
CA LYS A 261 -1.81 -5.45 -7.43
C LYS A 261 -2.93 -6.04 -8.28
N GLN A 262 -2.61 -6.75 -9.36
CA GLN A 262 -3.57 -7.49 -10.18
C GLN A 262 -3.92 -8.86 -9.58
N GLY A 263 -3.44 -9.16 -8.36
CA GLY A 263 -3.58 -10.47 -7.74
C GLY A 263 -2.71 -11.55 -8.39
N LYS A 264 -1.70 -11.16 -9.20
CA LYS A 264 -0.85 -12.09 -9.94
C LYS A 264 0.51 -12.27 -9.24
N PRO A 265 0.84 -13.46 -8.70
CA PRO A 265 2.22 -13.75 -8.33
C PRO A 265 3.09 -13.79 -9.58
N ALA A 266 4.39 -13.57 -9.42
CA ALA A 266 5.32 -13.48 -10.55
C ALA A 266 6.60 -14.27 -10.26
N PHE A 267 7.18 -14.86 -11.29
CA PHE A 267 8.55 -15.34 -11.23
C PHE A 267 9.51 -14.19 -11.40
N ILE A 268 10.62 -14.24 -10.68
CA ILE A 268 11.82 -13.50 -11.02
C ILE A 268 13.00 -14.46 -11.09
N GLY A 269 13.67 -14.44 -12.23
CA GLY A 269 14.93 -15.14 -12.46
C GLY A 269 16.10 -14.18 -12.33
N ALA A 270 17.18 -14.66 -11.73
CA ALA A 270 18.45 -13.94 -11.68
C ALA A 270 19.63 -14.91 -11.78
N LYS A 271 20.80 -14.37 -12.08
CA LYS A 271 22.06 -15.10 -12.25
C LYS A 271 23.06 -14.75 -11.15
N ASN A 272 23.84 -15.74 -10.74
CA ASN A 272 25.05 -15.52 -9.95
C ASN A 272 26.19 -15.00 -10.86
N ALA A 273 27.36 -14.72 -10.28
CA ALA A 273 28.53 -14.23 -11.02
C ALA A 273 29.03 -15.19 -12.11
N SER A 274 28.87 -16.50 -11.89
CA SER A 274 29.25 -17.56 -12.85
C SER A 274 28.19 -17.83 -13.92
N GLY A 275 27.10 -17.06 -13.95
CA GLY A 275 26.01 -17.23 -14.92
C GLY A 275 24.96 -18.29 -14.56
N GLY A 276 25.12 -18.99 -13.43
CA GLY A 276 24.15 -19.94 -12.91
C GLY A 276 22.84 -19.25 -12.53
N GLN A 277 21.72 -19.79 -13.01
CA GLN A 277 20.39 -19.19 -12.85
C GLN A 277 19.67 -19.78 -11.63
N HIS A 278 18.90 -18.93 -10.94
CA HIS A 278 17.93 -19.36 -9.95
C HIS A 278 16.65 -18.55 -10.06
N TRP A 279 15.54 -19.14 -9.62
CA TRP A 279 14.19 -18.61 -9.81
C TRP A 279 13.41 -18.67 -8.51
N VAL A 280 12.75 -17.57 -8.17
CA VAL A 280 11.88 -17.47 -7.00
C VAL A 280 10.52 -16.92 -7.40
N VAL A 281 9.49 -17.23 -6.60
CA VAL A 281 8.14 -16.71 -6.79
C VAL A 281 7.93 -15.51 -5.88
N VAL A 282 7.64 -14.35 -6.44
CA VAL A 282 7.27 -13.13 -5.72
C VAL A 282 5.78 -13.23 -5.35
N THR A 283 5.49 -13.16 -4.05
CA THR A 283 4.17 -13.45 -3.48
C THR A 283 3.53 -12.25 -2.80
N GLY A 284 4.28 -11.16 -2.60
CA GLY A 284 3.75 -9.96 -1.97
C GLY A 284 4.76 -8.84 -1.83
N TYR A 285 4.28 -7.75 -1.24
CA TYR A 285 5.02 -6.55 -0.91
C TYR A 285 4.54 -6.04 0.46
N GLN A 286 5.46 -5.76 1.39
CA GLN A 286 5.14 -5.43 2.78
C GLN A 286 4.59 -4.01 2.99
N GLY A 287 4.56 -3.19 1.94
CA GLY A 287 4.19 -1.79 2.02
C GLY A 287 5.40 -0.88 2.28
N GLY A 288 5.37 0.33 1.71
CA GLY A 288 6.42 1.33 1.91
C GLY A 288 6.25 2.56 1.02
N ASP A 289 7.04 3.60 1.29
CA ASP A 289 6.98 4.86 0.54
C ASP A 289 7.69 4.76 -0.82
N THR A 290 8.60 3.79 -0.97
CA THR A 290 9.32 3.49 -2.21
C THR A 290 9.40 1.98 -2.44
N LEU A 291 9.47 1.58 -3.71
CA LEU A 291 9.71 0.18 -4.05
C LEU A 291 11.16 -0.20 -3.77
N ALA A 292 11.36 -1.02 -2.73
CA ALA A 292 12.64 -1.62 -2.39
C ALA A 292 12.53 -3.14 -2.44
N ALA A 293 13.55 -3.81 -2.99
CA ALA A 293 13.60 -5.27 -3.10
C ALA A 293 13.45 -5.96 -1.72
N SER A 294 13.98 -5.36 -0.65
CA SER A 294 13.86 -5.91 0.72
C SER A 294 12.43 -6.04 1.22
N ARG A 295 11.48 -5.34 0.60
CA ARG A 295 10.07 -5.32 0.98
C ARG A 295 9.22 -6.30 0.18
N PHE A 296 9.76 -6.89 -0.90
CA PHE A 296 9.07 -7.93 -1.67
C PHE A 296 9.22 -9.29 -0.97
N LEU A 297 8.09 -9.96 -0.74
CA LEU A 297 8.05 -11.31 -0.19
C LEU A 297 8.27 -12.32 -1.32
N VAL A 298 9.07 -13.35 -1.05
CA VAL A 298 9.33 -14.42 -2.02
C VAL A 298 9.21 -15.80 -1.39
N ASN A 299 8.72 -16.75 -2.18
CA ASN A 299 8.88 -18.18 -1.92
C ASN A 299 10.07 -18.66 -2.76
N ASP A 300 11.18 -18.99 -2.09
CA ASP A 300 12.35 -19.57 -2.73
C ASP A 300 12.27 -21.12 -2.69
N PRO A 301 12.21 -21.82 -3.85
CA PRO A 301 12.21 -23.28 -3.90
C PRO A 301 13.50 -23.93 -3.40
N GLY A 302 14.64 -23.25 -3.56
CA GLY A 302 15.97 -23.76 -3.25
C GLY A 302 16.51 -23.33 -1.88
N SER A 303 15.75 -22.53 -1.12
CA SER A 303 16.19 -22.04 0.19
C SER A 303 15.06 -21.96 1.21
N ASN A 304 15.36 -22.34 2.46
CA ASN A 304 14.47 -22.13 3.60
C ASN A 304 14.68 -20.78 4.30
N THR A 305 15.75 -20.05 3.96
CA THR A 305 16.14 -18.82 4.65
C THR A 305 15.93 -17.56 3.81
N VAL A 306 15.81 -17.70 2.49
CA VAL A 306 15.46 -16.59 1.59
C VAL A 306 13.95 -16.37 1.63
N SER A 307 13.55 -15.23 2.21
CA SER A 307 12.15 -14.84 2.43
C SER A 307 11.76 -13.52 1.75
N ASN A 308 12.76 -12.75 1.31
CA ASN A 308 12.53 -11.52 0.54
C ASN A 308 13.45 -11.40 -0.68
N LEU A 309 13.08 -10.51 -1.61
CA LEU A 309 13.77 -10.37 -2.87
C LEU A 309 15.21 -9.84 -2.73
N GLN A 310 15.50 -9.00 -1.73
CA GLN A 310 16.86 -8.54 -1.50
C GLN A 310 17.78 -9.70 -1.09
N GLN A 311 17.33 -10.60 -0.22
CA GLN A 311 18.11 -11.78 0.17
C GLN A 311 18.41 -12.68 -1.03
N PHE A 312 17.46 -12.83 -1.95
CA PHE A 312 17.66 -13.54 -3.21
C PHE A 312 18.70 -12.84 -4.09
N LEU A 313 18.55 -11.53 -4.31
CA LEU A 313 19.45 -10.74 -5.16
C LEU A 313 20.87 -10.61 -4.58
N ASN A 314 21.04 -10.69 -3.26
CA ASN A 314 22.38 -10.76 -2.66
C ASN A 314 23.14 -12.03 -3.10
N LYS A 315 22.44 -13.14 -3.40
CA LYS A 315 23.03 -14.38 -3.93
C LYS A 315 23.08 -14.40 -5.47
N TYR A 316 22.08 -13.79 -6.11
CA TYR A 316 21.91 -13.74 -7.56
C TYR A 316 21.74 -12.27 -8.02
N PRO A 317 22.83 -11.49 -8.09
CA PRO A 317 22.73 -10.03 -8.28
C PRO A 317 22.31 -9.61 -9.70
N ASN A 318 22.45 -10.50 -10.68
CA ASN A 318 22.24 -10.17 -12.08
C ASN A 318 20.81 -10.52 -12.49
N PHE A 319 19.92 -9.51 -12.58
CA PHE A 319 18.56 -9.69 -13.09
C PHE A 319 18.57 -10.43 -14.43
N TYR A 320 17.68 -11.40 -14.60
CA TYR A 320 17.53 -12.12 -15.86
C TYR A 320 16.22 -11.75 -16.57
N LYS A 321 15.08 -12.08 -15.96
CA LYS A 321 13.74 -11.73 -16.45
C LYS A 321 12.67 -11.98 -15.41
N ILE A 322 11.51 -11.38 -15.61
CA ILE A 322 10.26 -11.73 -14.93
C ILE A 322 9.48 -12.68 -15.85
N MET A 323 8.86 -13.69 -15.27
CA MET A 323 7.86 -14.50 -15.98
C MET A 323 6.52 -14.39 -15.25
N SER A 324 5.46 -14.19 -16.01
CA SER A 324 4.09 -14.10 -15.48
C SER A 324 3.12 -14.71 -16.46
N TYR A 325 1.96 -15.16 -15.99
CA TYR A 325 0.90 -15.61 -16.89
C TYR A 325 0.21 -14.41 -17.56
N LYS A 326 -0.25 -14.62 -18.79
CA LYS A 326 -1.01 -13.64 -19.59
C LYS A 326 -2.20 -13.07 -18.81
#